data_AF-A0A2N6E8Q6-F1
#
_entry.id   AF-A0A2N6E8Q6-F1
#
_cell.length_a   1.000
_cell.length_b   1.000
_cell.length_c   1.000
_cell.angle_alpha   90.00
_cell.angle_beta   90.00
_cell.angle_gamma   90.00
#
_symmetry.space_group_name_H-M   'P 1'
#
loop_
_entity.id
_entity.type
_entity.pdbx_description
1 polymer ?
#
loop_
_entity_poly.entity_id
_entity_poly.type
_entity_poly.pdbx_seq_one_letter_code
_entity_poly.pdbx_strand_id
1 'polypeptide(L)'
;MTFSILTRCLVLLFAALLLAAPAAAETQPAEIPQGPASLESLVGESLSYDIAFLWFDRLAKGRLSFSAAEEPNTYRAVLEARTLGVAAWLTRDQVQRYVSLMELTPEGRLRPLVYESHVIKKKKKKRIDRVKKYTFDYEGQEIGYQQFRKGKLAKEKTFPLPDDKDVQYILTAFFNFRIGVYGPVEAGGRYVIPTMRRQEVSEIVIEMLRPELWRDHRFFPRGGLLGQVTVDPEVFDTGGGSVFVWFDAKGRPARGIVENIIGLGDVRGKLRR
;
A
#
# COMPACT_ATOMS: atom_id res chain seq x y z
N MET A 1 48.88 -40.64 36.07
CA MET A 1 48.27 -39.51 35.35
C MET A 1 47.86 -39.98 33.98
N THR A 2 46.63 -40.44 33.89
CA THR A 2 45.98 -41.07 32.74
C THR A 2 45.42 -39.99 31.82
N PHE A 3 46.08 -39.74 30.69
CA PHE A 3 45.49 -39.00 29.57
C PHE A 3 44.41 -39.89 28.96
N SER A 4 43.18 -39.66 29.42
CA SER A 4 41.98 -40.40 29.06
C SER A 4 41.62 -40.19 27.58
N ILE A 5 41.61 -41.31 26.86
CA ILE A 5 40.71 -41.85 25.81
C ILE A 5 39.57 -40.94 25.25
N LEU A 6 39.15 -39.88 25.93
CA LEU A 6 38.11 -38.93 25.53
C LEU A 6 38.48 -38.12 24.26
N THR A 7 39.76 -37.89 23.98
CA THR A 7 40.19 -37.05 22.84
C THR A 7 40.17 -37.78 21.49
N ARG A 8 40.05 -39.11 21.47
CA ARG A 8 40.02 -39.91 20.23
C ARG A 8 38.60 -40.34 19.80
N CYS A 9 37.60 -40.20 20.66
CA CYS A 9 36.18 -40.36 20.27
C CYS A 9 35.59 -39.08 19.63
N LEU A 10 36.17 -37.90 19.90
CA LEU A 10 35.64 -36.62 19.39
C LEU A 10 35.94 -36.40 17.89
N VAL A 11 37.01 -37.00 17.36
CA VAL A 11 37.43 -36.83 15.95
C VAL A 11 36.64 -37.73 14.98
N LEU A 12 36.13 -38.88 15.45
CA LEU A 12 35.26 -39.74 14.63
C LEU A 12 33.78 -39.29 14.64
N LEU A 13 33.32 -38.62 15.69
CA LEU A 13 31.97 -38.02 15.72
C LEU A 13 31.85 -36.81 14.77
N PHE A 14 32.95 -36.08 14.53
CA PHE A 14 32.98 -34.93 13.62
C PHE A 14 33.06 -35.34 12.13
N ALA A 15 33.63 -36.51 11.81
CA ALA A 15 33.71 -37.01 10.44
C ALA A 15 32.40 -37.71 9.97
N ALA A 16 31.59 -38.26 10.90
CA ALA A 16 30.30 -38.85 10.57
C ALA A 16 29.16 -37.82 10.46
N LEU A 17 29.33 -36.61 10.99
CA LEU A 17 28.36 -35.50 10.86
C LEU A 17 28.52 -34.69 9.57
N LEU A 18 29.54 -34.96 8.75
CA LEU A 18 29.77 -34.31 7.45
C LEU A 18 29.20 -35.09 6.25
N LEU A 19 28.57 -36.26 6.46
CA LEU A 19 27.97 -37.07 5.39
C LEU A 19 26.44 -37.24 5.49
N ALA A 20 25.80 -36.50 6.41
CA ALA A 20 24.36 -36.35 6.44
C ALA A 20 24.00 -34.85 6.44
N ALA A 21 24.50 -34.13 5.43
CA ALA A 21 23.76 -32.96 5.00
C ALA A 21 22.42 -33.50 4.48
N PRO A 22 21.26 -33.16 5.07
CA PRO A 22 20.06 -33.19 4.26
C PRO A 22 20.42 -32.32 3.05
N ALA A 23 20.24 -32.84 1.84
CA ALA A 23 20.16 -31.97 0.67
C ALA A 23 19.28 -30.82 1.13
N ALA A 24 19.86 -29.61 1.19
CA ALA A 24 19.09 -28.43 1.47
C ALA A 24 18.00 -28.48 0.41
N ALA A 25 16.80 -28.88 0.82
CA ALA A 25 15.67 -28.84 -0.06
C ALA A 25 15.67 -27.38 -0.48
N GLU A 26 15.99 -27.13 -1.76
CA GLU A 26 15.69 -25.88 -2.40
C GLU A 26 14.25 -25.66 -2.01
N THR A 27 14.06 -24.71 -1.09
CA THR A 27 12.74 -24.36 -0.65
C THR A 27 12.22 -23.71 -1.89
N GLN A 28 11.50 -24.48 -2.71
CA GLN A 28 10.87 -24.00 -3.92
C GLN A 28 10.25 -22.66 -3.52
N PRO A 29 10.62 -21.55 -4.19
CA PRO A 29 10.02 -20.27 -3.88
C PRO A 29 8.54 -20.53 -3.91
N ALA A 30 7.88 -20.35 -2.76
CA ALA A 30 6.48 -20.71 -2.61
C ALA A 30 5.78 -20.14 -3.84
N GLU A 31 5.25 -21.02 -4.70
CA GLU A 31 4.31 -20.63 -5.75
C GLU A 31 3.10 -20.12 -4.98
N ILE A 32 3.15 -18.83 -4.61
CA ILE A 32 2.05 -18.17 -3.96
C ILE A 32 1.04 -18.06 -5.09
N PRO A 33 -0.14 -18.71 -5.00
CA PRO A 33 -1.16 -18.54 -6.01
C PRO A 33 -1.72 -17.13 -5.83
N GLN A 34 -1.01 -16.14 -6.36
CA GLN A 34 -1.49 -14.77 -6.51
C GLN A 34 -2.24 -14.74 -7.83
N GLY A 35 -3.38 -15.44 -7.86
CA GLY A 35 -4.40 -15.14 -8.85
C GLY A 35 -5.03 -13.81 -8.49
N PRO A 36 -5.37 -12.94 -9.47
CA PRO A 36 -6.18 -11.79 -9.17
C PRO A 36 -7.45 -12.17 -8.42
N ALA A 37 -7.79 -11.41 -7.39
CA ALA A 37 -9.07 -11.57 -6.72
C ALA A 37 -10.18 -11.22 -7.72
N SER A 38 -11.29 -11.97 -7.73
CA SER A 38 -12.50 -11.47 -8.39
C SER A 38 -12.96 -10.19 -7.69
N LEU A 39 -13.48 -9.23 -8.44
CA LEU A 39 -13.96 -7.97 -7.88
C LEU A 39 -15.04 -8.20 -6.81
N GLU A 40 -15.93 -9.15 -7.06
CA GLU A 40 -17.02 -9.57 -6.18
C GLU A 40 -16.48 -10.09 -4.85
N SER A 41 -15.37 -10.83 -4.86
CA SER A 41 -14.74 -11.33 -3.63
C SER A 41 -14.15 -10.23 -2.74
N LEU A 42 -13.94 -9.02 -3.29
CA LEU A 42 -13.47 -7.87 -2.53
C LEU A 42 -14.61 -7.05 -1.92
N VAL A 43 -15.84 -7.20 -2.41
CA VAL A 43 -17.01 -6.43 -1.93
C VAL A 43 -17.30 -6.80 -0.48
N GLY A 44 -17.38 -5.78 0.37
CA GLY A 44 -17.56 -5.93 1.82
C GLY A 44 -16.26 -6.12 2.58
N GLU A 45 -15.11 -6.20 1.91
CA GLU A 45 -13.81 -6.30 2.57
C GLU A 45 -13.56 -5.07 3.45
N SER A 46 -13.12 -5.31 4.68
CA SER A 46 -12.65 -4.25 5.56
C SER A 46 -11.41 -4.67 6.33
N LEU A 47 -10.29 -4.04 6.01
CA LEU A 47 -8.98 -4.32 6.56
C LEU A 47 -8.60 -3.25 7.59
N SER A 48 -8.23 -3.67 8.80
CA SER A 48 -7.84 -2.76 9.90
C SER A 48 -6.36 -2.91 10.21
N TYR A 49 -5.68 -1.79 10.44
CA TYR A 49 -4.22 -1.75 10.59
C TYR A 49 -3.80 -1.16 11.92
N ASP A 50 -2.78 -1.76 12.52
CA ASP A 50 -1.95 -1.14 13.54
C ASP A 50 -0.76 -0.46 12.88
N ILE A 51 -0.54 0.82 13.19
CA ILE A 51 0.54 1.62 12.63
C ILE A 51 1.51 1.98 13.76
N ALA A 52 2.80 1.76 13.52
CA ALA A 52 3.92 1.97 14.42
C ALA A 52 4.94 2.93 13.79
N PHE A 53 5.65 3.66 14.64
CA PHE A 53 6.65 4.65 14.22
C PHE A 53 7.76 4.73 15.28
N LEU A 54 9.03 4.76 14.86
CA LEU A 54 10.21 4.56 15.73
C LEU A 54 10.08 3.27 16.58
N TRP A 55 10.31 3.36 17.89
CA TRP A 55 10.17 2.26 18.85
C TRP A 55 8.77 2.19 19.49
N PHE A 56 7.81 2.97 19.00
CA PHE A 56 6.46 3.02 19.55
C PHE A 56 5.47 2.21 18.70
N ASP A 57 4.83 1.23 19.34
CA ASP A 57 3.80 0.40 18.73
C ASP A 57 2.39 1.03 18.85
N ARG A 58 1.52 0.73 17.87
CA ARG A 58 0.08 1.09 17.87
C ARG A 58 -0.23 2.59 18.02
N LEU A 59 0.60 3.43 17.42
CA LEU A 59 0.46 4.89 17.44
C LEU A 59 -0.62 5.44 16.52
N ALA A 60 -1.06 4.66 15.54
CA ALA A 60 -2.17 5.03 14.67
C ALA A 60 -2.97 3.79 14.27
N LYS A 61 -4.20 4.02 13.81
CA LYS A 61 -5.06 3.00 13.21
C LYS A 61 -5.36 3.38 11.78
N GLY A 62 -5.22 2.41 10.88
CA GLY A 62 -5.68 2.49 9.51
C GLY A 62 -6.92 1.63 9.31
N ARG A 63 -7.81 2.01 8.40
CA ARG A 63 -8.89 1.17 7.90
C ARG A 63 -9.00 1.35 6.39
N LEU A 64 -8.94 0.25 5.65
CA LEU A 64 -9.28 0.17 4.24
C LEU A 64 -10.60 -0.58 4.10
N SER A 65 -11.51 -0.10 3.27
CA SER A 65 -12.75 -0.82 2.96
C SER A 65 -13.11 -0.69 1.50
N PHE A 66 -13.73 -1.74 0.96
CA PHE A 66 -14.27 -1.79 -0.38
C PHE A 66 -15.74 -2.24 -0.34
N SER A 67 -16.62 -1.52 -1.02
CA SER A 67 -18.05 -1.85 -1.06
C SER A 67 -18.64 -1.53 -2.43
N ALA A 68 -19.79 -2.12 -2.73
CA ALA A 68 -20.66 -1.57 -3.77
C ALA A 68 -21.09 -0.14 -3.39
N ALA A 69 -21.36 0.70 -4.39
CA ALA A 69 -21.98 1.99 -4.23
C ALA A 69 -23.47 1.92 -4.64
N GLU A 70 -24.17 3.06 -4.59
CA GLU A 70 -25.63 3.11 -4.80
C GLU A 70 -26.02 2.77 -6.24
N GLU A 71 -25.23 3.20 -7.22
CA GLU A 71 -25.49 2.94 -8.63
C GLU A 71 -24.98 1.56 -9.08
N PRO A 72 -25.68 0.86 -9.99
CA PRO A 72 -25.20 -0.40 -10.56
C PRO A 72 -23.79 -0.29 -11.13
N ASN A 73 -22.98 -1.35 -10.97
CA ASN A 73 -21.58 -1.40 -11.42
C ASN A 73 -20.67 -0.31 -10.84
N THR A 74 -21.09 0.38 -9.78
CA THR A 74 -20.25 1.34 -9.07
C THR A 74 -19.77 0.81 -7.73
N TYR A 75 -18.57 1.22 -7.36
CA TYR A 75 -17.85 0.74 -6.19
C TYR A 75 -17.21 1.89 -5.44
N ARG A 76 -17.09 1.72 -4.12
CA ARG A 76 -16.47 2.70 -3.24
C ARG A 76 -15.33 2.08 -2.45
N ALA A 77 -14.17 2.69 -2.59
CA ALA A 77 -13.01 2.45 -1.73
C ALA A 77 -12.85 3.58 -0.72
N VAL A 78 -12.55 3.24 0.54
CA VAL A 78 -12.23 4.20 1.59
C VAL A 78 -10.98 3.76 2.33
N LEU A 79 -9.98 4.64 2.39
CA LEU A 79 -8.82 4.50 3.26
C LEU A 79 -8.83 5.61 4.30
N GLU A 80 -8.88 5.25 5.58
CA GLU A 80 -8.82 6.20 6.70
C GLU A 80 -7.63 5.86 7.60
N ALA A 81 -6.86 6.87 7.98
CA ALA A 81 -5.78 6.76 8.96
C ALA A 81 -5.95 7.84 10.03
N ARG A 82 -5.83 7.44 11.29
CA ARG A 82 -5.89 8.34 12.45
C ARG A 82 -4.78 8.04 13.44
N THR A 83 -4.10 9.08 13.90
CA THR A 83 -3.12 8.98 14.98
C THR A 83 -3.80 8.89 16.35
N LEU A 84 -3.20 8.18 17.30
CA LEU A 84 -3.72 7.89 18.63
C LEU A 84 -2.75 8.32 19.73
N GLY A 85 -3.28 8.56 20.93
CA GLY A 85 -2.49 8.74 22.17
C GLY A 85 -1.45 9.86 22.09
N VAL A 86 -0.25 9.60 22.62
CA VAL A 86 0.86 10.56 22.64
C VAL A 86 1.32 10.95 21.22
N ALA A 87 1.24 10.02 20.26
CA ALA A 87 1.54 10.33 18.86
C ALA A 87 0.52 11.30 18.25
N ALA A 88 -0.76 11.25 18.67
CA ALA A 88 -1.75 12.23 18.24
C ALA A 88 -1.39 13.64 18.71
N TRP A 89 -0.83 13.82 19.92
CA TRP A 89 -0.33 15.12 20.33
C TRP A 89 0.82 15.63 19.43
N LEU A 90 1.75 14.74 19.06
CA LEU A 90 2.91 15.07 18.20
C LEU A 90 2.51 15.39 16.75
N THR A 91 1.58 14.60 16.19
CA THR A 91 1.05 14.77 14.82
C THR A 91 -0.10 15.76 14.73
N ARG A 92 -0.50 16.33 15.88
CA ARG A 92 -1.58 17.30 16.01
C ARG A 92 -2.96 16.73 15.63
N ASP A 93 -3.26 15.54 16.10
CA ASP A 93 -4.51 14.81 15.92
C ASP A 93 -4.86 14.67 14.43
N GLN A 94 -3.87 14.27 13.64
CA GLN A 94 -4.03 14.16 12.20
C GLN A 94 -4.95 12.99 11.83
N VAL A 95 -5.97 13.30 11.05
CA VAL A 95 -6.84 12.33 10.38
C VAL A 95 -6.69 12.54 8.88
N GLN A 96 -6.43 11.45 8.17
CA GLN A 96 -6.43 11.41 6.72
C GLN A 96 -7.48 10.43 6.26
N ARG A 97 -8.29 10.84 5.28
CA ARG A 97 -9.29 9.99 4.66
C ARG A 97 -9.23 10.17 3.15
N TYR A 98 -9.10 9.07 2.44
CA TYR A 98 -9.14 8.99 0.99
C TYR A 98 -10.37 8.19 0.58
N VAL A 99 -11.09 8.68 -0.42
CA VAL A 99 -12.28 8.04 -0.96
C VAL A 99 -12.14 7.98 -2.47
N SER A 100 -12.45 6.83 -3.06
CA SER A 100 -12.60 6.68 -4.51
C SER A 100 -13.97 6.10 -4.80
N LEU A 101 -14.75 6.78 -5.64
CA LEU A 101 -15.92 6.23 -6.31
C LEU A 101 -15.48 5.83 -7.71
N MET A 102 -15.82 4.62 -8.12
CA MET A 102 -15.35 4.00 -9.35
C MET A 102 -16.51 3.31 -10.04
N GLU A 103 -16.46 3.22 -11.36
CA GLU A 103 -17.31 2.33 -12.16
C GLU A 103 -16.50 1.13 -12.65
N LEU A 104 -17.16 -0.01 -12.80
CA LEU A 104 -16.62 -1.15 -13.53
C LEU A 104 -16.96 -1.00 -15.01
N THR A 105 -15.93 -0.94 -15.86
CA THR A 105 -16.11 -0.85 -17.31
C THR A 105 -16.41 -2.22 -17.92
N PRO A 106 -16.96 -2.28 -19.16
CA PRO A 106 -17.19 -3.55 -19.85
C PRO A 106 -15.94 -4.41 -20.03
N GLU A 107 -14.75 -3.80 -20.03
CA GLU A 107 -13.45 -4.48 -20.13
C GLU A 107 -13.00 -5.10 -18.79
N GLY A 108 -13.81 -5.01 -17.74
CA GLY A 108 -13.54 -5.63 -16.44
C GLY A 108 -12.57 -4.86 -15.55
N ARG A 109 -12.37 -3.56 -15.81
CA ARG A 109 -11.50 -2.69 -15.00
C ARG A 109 -12.28 -1.61 -14.26
N LEU A 110 -11.74 -1.15 -13.13
CA LEU A 110 -12.28 0.00 -12.42
C LEU A 110 -11.76 1.29 -13.03
N ARG A 111 -12.66 2.23 -13.28
CA ARG A 111 -12.38 3.57 -13.77
C ARG A 111 -12.86 4.61 -12.74
N PRO A 112 -12.04 5.61 -12.35
CA PRO A 112 -12.42 6.54 -11.27
C PRO A 112 -13.49 7.53 -11.73
N LEU A 113 -14.57 7.68 -10.96
CA LEU A 113 -15.58 8.73 -11.16
C LEU A 113 -15.32 9.94 -10.25
N VAL A 114 -14.90 9.67 -9.01
CA VAL A 114 -14.57 10.70 -8.02
C VAL A 114 -13.41 10.22 -7.15
N TYR A 115 -12.44 11.10 -6.90
CA TYR A 115 -11.42 10.90 -5.88
C TYR A 115 -11.37 12.06 -4.89
N GLU A 116 -11.43 11.74 -3.60
CA GLU A 116 -11.36 12.72 -2.52
C GLU A 116 -10.22 12.42 -1.57
N SER A 117 -9.51 13.48 -1.15
CA SER A 117 -8.58 13.44 -0.02
C SER A 117 -8.99 14.47 1.01
N HIS A 118 -9.23 14.03 2.24
CA HIS A 118 -9.60 14.86 3.37
C HIS A 118 -8.52 14.75 4.43
N VAL A 119 -7.92 15.90 4.75
CA VAL A 119 -6.91 16.02 5.80
C VAL A 119 -7.40 16.98 6.86
N ILE A 120 -7.54 16.46 8.08
CA ILE A 120 -7.81 17.24 9.28
C ILE A 120 -6.58 17.19 10.16
N LYS A 121 -6.09 18.36 10.61
CA LYS A 121 -5.02 18.46 11.62
C LYS A 121 -5.18 19.69 12.48
N LYS A 122 -4.82 19.62 13.75
CA LYS A 122 -4.70 20.79 14.63
C LYS A 122 -3.38 21.52 14.32
N LYS A 123 -3.32 22.84 14.51
CA LYS A 123 -2.10 23.64 14.44
C LYS A 123 -2.25 24.82 15.40
N LYS A 124 -1.59 24.75 16.56
CA LYS A 124 -1.78 25.71 17.67
C LYS A 124 -3.29 25.82 18.00
N LYS A 125 -3.83 27.05 18.08
CA LYS A 125 -5.27 27.33 18.31
C LYS A 125 -6.17 27.17 17.06
N LYS A 126 -5.68 26.65 15.93
CA LYS A 126 -6.45 26.55 14.66
C LYS A 126 -6.60 25.09 14.22
N ARG A 127 -7.78 24.72 13.73
CA ARG A 127 -8.02 23.47 12.98
C ARG A 127 -7.80 23.73 11.48
N ILE A 128 -6.93 22.92 10.87
CA ILE A 128 -6.79 22.81 9.42
C ILE A 128 -7.73 21.69 9.01
N ASP A 129 -8.60 22.01 8.05
CA ASP A 129 -9.56 21.10 7.45
C ASP A 129 -9.51 21.37 5.96
N ARG A 130 -8.95 20.42 5.21
CA ARG A 130 -8.70 20.56 3.77
C ARG A 130 -9.23 19.34 3.06
N VAL A 131 -10.15 19.56 2.12
CA VAL A 131 -10.62 18.54 1.18
C VAL A 131 -10.08 18.91 -0.20
N LYS A 132 -9.53 17.95 -0.93
CA LYS A 132 -9.34 18.04 -2.38
C LYS A 132 -10.24 16.99 -3.02
N LYS A 133 -11.04 17.40 -4.01
CA LYS A 133 -11.93 16.53 -4.78
C LYS A 133 -11.54 16.62 -6.25
N TYR A 134 -11.48 15.46 -6.90
CA TYR A 134 -11.31 15.30 -8.33
C TYR A 134 -12.55 14.57 -8.85
N THR A 135 -13.16 15.10 -9.90
CA THR A 135 -14.32 14.53 -10.58
C THR A 135 -13.93 14.29 -12.03
N PHE A 136 -14.21 13.11 -12.56
CA PHE A 136 -13.82 12.71 -13.91
C PHE A 136 -15.06 12.74 -14.80
N ASP A 137 -15.02 13.58 -15.83
CA ASP A 137 -16.03 13.65 -16.87
C ASP A 137 -15.45 13.03 -18.15
N TYR A 138 -15.82 11.77 -18.39
CA TYR A 138 -15.34 11.03 -19.56
C TYR A 138 -16.05 11.43 -20.85
N GLU A 139 -17.28 11.95 -20.78
CA GLU A 139 -18.02 12.43 -21.95
C GLU A 139 -17.49 13.81 -22.38
N GLY A 140 -17.27 14.69 -21.41
CA GLY A 140 -16.67 16.01 -21.62
C GLY A 140 -15.14 16.01 -21.78
N GLN A 141 -14.48 14.87 -21.51
CA GLN A 141 -13.01 14.71 -21.50
C GLN A 141 -12.29 15.69 -20.56
N GLU A 142 -12.83 15.88 -19.37
CA GLU A 142 -12.32 16.84 -18.39
C GLU A 142 -12.19 16.23 -16.99
N ILE A 143 -11.27 16.79 -16.20
CA ILE A 143 -11.16 16.52 -14.78
C ILE A 143 -11.42 17.82 -14.03
N GLY A 144 -12.50 17.84 -13.26
CA GLY A 144 -12.81 18.90 -12.32
C GLY A 144 -12.01 18.75 -11.02
N TYR A 145 -11.38 19.81 -10.56
CA TYR A 145 -10.67 19.88 -9.28
C TYR A 145 -11.26 20.95 -8.38
N GLN A 146 -11.62 20.54 -7.16
CA GLN A 146 -12.09 21.44 -6.12
C GLN A 146 -11.27 21.27 -4.85
N GLN A 147 -10.89 22.39 -4.22
CA GLN A 147 -10.30 22.42 -2.89
C GLN A 147 -11.23 23.15 -1.94
N PHE A 148 -11.60 22.49 -0.85
CA PHE A 148 -12.34 23.10 0.24
C PHE A 148 -11.42 23.34 1.44
N ARG A 149 -11.62 24.47 2.12
CA ARG A 149 -10.97 24.80 3.38
C ARG A 149 -12.04 25.14 4.41
N LYS A 150 -12.10 24.37 5.49
CA LYS A 150 -13.16 24.50 6.52
C LYS A 150 -14.57 24.50 5.92
N GLY A 151 -14.81 23.58 4.98
CA GLY A 151 -16.09 23.44 4.27
C GLY A 151 -16.39 24.49 3.19
N LYS A 152 -15.56 25.53 3.03
CA LYS A 152 -15.76 26.56 2.00
C LYS A 152 -14.90 26.27 0.78
N LEU A 153 -15.46 26.40 -0.42
CA LEU A 153 -14.69 26.31 -1.67
C LEU A 153 -13.60 27.38 -1.67
N ALA A 154 -12.36 26.96 -1.81
CA ALA A 154 -11.17 27.81 -1.76
C ALA A 154 -10.43 27.87 -3.09
N LYS A 155 -10.59 26.86 -3.95
CA LYS A 155 -10.02 26.81 -5.29
C LYS A 155 -10.82 25.84 -6.14
N GLU A 156 -11.02 26.20 -7.40
CA GLU A 156 -11.64 25.37 -8.41
C GLU A 156 -10.82 25.48 -9.69
N LYS A 157 -10.69 24.38 -10.43
CA LYS A 157 -10.00 24.29 -11.70
C LYS A 157 -10.60 23.15 -12.52
N THR A 158 -10.49 23.25 -13.83
CA THR A 158 -10.72 22.15 -14.76
C THR A 158 -9.45 21.95 -15.59
N PHE A 159 -9.16 20.72 -15.96
CA PHE A 159 -8.06 20.39 -16.86
C PHE A 159 -8.48 19.22 -17.75
N PRO A 160 -7.88 19.09 -18.96
CA PRO A 160 -8.22 18.00 -19.87
C PRO A 160 -7.92 16.65 -19.23
N LEU A 161 -8.80 15.69 -19.47
CA LEU A 161 -8.53 14.28 -19.24
C LEU A 161 -7.56 13.81 -20.34
N PRO A 162 -6.40 13.21 -20.00
CA PRO A 162 -5.47 12.72 -21.02
C PRO A 162 -6.08 11.59 -21.86
N ASP A 163 -6.26 11.82 -23.16
CA ASP A 163 -6.94 10.88 -24.09
C ASP A 163 -6.28 9.49 -24.18
N ASP A 164 -4.96 9.42 -24.01
CA ASP A 164 -4.14 8.22 -24.20
C ASP A 164 -3.81 7.49 -22.89
N LYS A 165 -4.12 8.09 -21.75
CA LYS A 165 -3.70 7.56 -20.44
C LYS A 165 -4.91 7.39 -19.58
N ASP A 166 -5.31 6.14 -19.39
CA ASP A 166 -6.28 5.78 -18.37
C ASP A 166 -5.70 6.10 -16.99
N VAL A 167 -5.89 7.36 -16.56
CA VAL A 167 -5.30 7.90 -15.35
C VAL A 167 -6.01 7.34 -14.13
N GLN A 168 -5.21 6.77 -13.25
CA GLN A 168 -5.68 6.10 -12.05
C GLN A 168 -5.28 6.91 -10.83
N TYR A 169 -6.05 6.79 -9.76
CA TYR A 169 -5.69 7.31 -8.44
C TYR A 169 -5.41 6.15 -7.50
N ILE A 170 -4.66 6.41 -6.41
CA ILE A 170 -4.03 5.37 -5.60
C ILE A 170 -4.97 4.22 -5.18
N LEU A 171 -6.24 4.52 -4.85
CA LEU A 171 -7.21 3.48 -4.48
C LEU A 171 -7.72 2.70 -5.69
N THR A 172 -8.08 3.36 -6.79
CA THR A 172 -8.49 2.67 -8.03
C THR A 172 -7.36 1.82 -8.58
N ALA A 173 -6.13 2.37 -8.62
CA ALA A 173 -4.92 1.65 -9.01
C ALA A 173 -4.69 0.41 -8.14
N PHE A 174 -4.84 0.53 -6.82
CA PHE A 174 -4.69 -0.58 -5.89
C PHE A 174 -5.72 -1.70 -6.13
N PHE A 175 -7.00 -1.37 -6.31
CA PHE A 175 -8.02 -2.38 -6.55
C PHE A 175 -7.87 -3.03 -7.94
N ASN A 176 -7.59 -2.25 -8.99
CA ASN A 176 -7.25 -2.78 -10.32
C ASN A 176 -6.05 -3.73 -10.28
N PHE A 177 -5.03 -3.41 -9.48
CA PHE A 177 -3.88 -4.27 -9.29
C PHE A 177 -4.28 -5.59 -8.62
N ARG A 178 -5.11 -5.55 -7.58
CA ARG A 178 -5.59 -6.77 -6.89
C ARG A 178 -6.48 -7.66 -7.74
N ILE A 179 -7.23 -7.09 -8.68
CA ILE A 179 -8.07 -7.84 -9.62
C ILE A 179 -7.36 -8.15 -10.94
N GLY A 180 -6.05 -7.88 -11.05
CA GLY A 180 -5.22 -8.35 -12.17
C GLY A 180 -5.39 -7.61 -13.48
N VAL A 181 -5.95 -6.39 -13.45
CA VAL A 181 -6.11 -5.55 -14.66
C VAL A 181 -4.76 -5.29 -15.35
N TYR A 182 -3.66 -5.31 -14.59
CA TYR A 182 -2.31 -5.08 -15.11
C TYR A 182 -1.53 -6.36 -15.41
N GLY A 183 -2.21 -7.51 -15.48
CA GLY A 183 -1.61 -8.82 -15.71
C GLY A 183 -1.25 -9.59 -14.43
N PRO A 184 -0.60 -10.76 -14.57
CA PRO A 184 -0.19 -11.60 -13.44
C PRO A 184 0.73 -10.84 -12.48
N VAL A 185 0.56 -11.06 -11.18
CA VAL A 185 1.37 -10.43 -10.13
C VAL A 185 2.45 -11.41 -9.66
N GLU A 186 3.70 -11.16 -10.06
CA GLU A 186 4.81 -12.10 -9.88
C GLU A 186 6.07 -11.40 -9.38
N ALA A 187 6.95 -12.15 -8.70
CA ALA A 187 8.24 -11.62 -8.26
C ALA A 187 9.11 -11.19 -9.46
N GLY A 188 9.67 -9.98 -9.39
CA GLY A 188 10.38 -9.32 -10.49
C GLY A 188 9.47 -8.53 -11.44
N GLY A 189 8.15 -8.60 -11.30
CA GLY A 189 7.20 -7.83 -12.11
C GLY A 189 7.30 -6.33 -11.88
N ARG A 190 7.09 -5.54 -12.95
CA ARG A 190 7.06 -4.07 -12.90
C ARG A 190 5.80 -3.56 -13.58
N TYR A 191 5.04 -2.74 -12.86
CA TYR A 191 3.78 -2.17 -13.31
C TYR A 191 3.86 -0.66 -13.26
N VAL A 192 3.60 0.00 -14.39
CA VAL A 192 3.62 1.46 -14.52
C VAL A 192 2.18 1.90 -14.78
N ILE A 193 1.61 2.58 -13.81
CA ILE A 193 0.20 2.98 -13.83
C ILE A 193 0.14 4.50 -13.98
N PRO A 194 -0.41 5.03 -15.08
CA PRO A 194 -0.59 6.46 -15.24
C PRO A 194 -1.43 7.05 -14.10
N THR A 195 -1.03 8.20 -13.59
CA THR A 195 -1.77 8.95 -12.57
C THR A 195 -1.64 10.45 -12.84
N MET A 196 -2.30 11.27 -12.02
CA MET A 196 -2.20 12.72 -12.10
C MET A 196 -1.45 13.27 -10.89
N ARG A 197 -0.32 13.93 -11.13
CA ARG A 197 0.34 14.82 -10.18
C ARG A 197 -0.10 16.24 -10.49
N ARG A 198 -0.93 16.82 -9.63
CA ARG A 198 -1.46 18.19 -9.81
C ARG A 198 -2.26 18.33 -11.12
N GLN A 199 -1.62 18.80 -12.19
CA GLN A 199 -2.21 19.02 -13.53
C GLN A 199 -1.39 18.30 -14.62
N GLU A 200 -0.45 17.43 -14.22
CA GLU A 200 0.46 16.74 -15.12
C GLU A 200 0.32 15.24 -14.93
N VAL A 201 0.48 14.50 -16.03
CA VAL A 201 0.60 13.05 -15.98
C VAL A 201 1.84 12.69 -15.18
N SER A 202 1.69 11.72 -14.30
CA SER A 202 2.76 11.07 -13.57
C SER A 202 2.49 9.57 -13.53
N GLU A 203 3.25 8.84 -12.73
CA GLU A 203 3.19 7.39 -12.67
C GLU A 203 3.17 6.91 -11.22
N ILE A 204 2.37 5.89 -10.96
CA ILE A 204 2.54 4.98 -9.84
C ILE A 204 3.33 3.80 -10.38
N VAL A 205 4.50 3.53 -9.79
CA VAL A 205 5.34 2.40 -10.20
C VAL A 205 5.31 1.36 -9.10
N ILE A 206 4.92 0.13 -9.44
CA ILE A 206 4.93 -1.02 -8.53
C ILE A 206 6.00 -1.99 -9.04
N GLU A 207 7.01 -2.24 -8.22
CA GLU A 207 8.06 -3.23 -8.50
C GLU A 207 7.95 -4.36 -7.49
N MET A 208 7.61 -5.55 -7.96
CA MET A 208 7.54 -6.74 -7.12
C MET A 208 8.96 -7.26 -6.93
N LEU A 209 9.50 -7.08 -5.73
CA LEU A 209 10.88 -7.42 -5.42
C LEU A 209 11.07 -8.92 -5.34
N ARG A 210 12.12 -9.41 -5.99
CA ARG A 210 12.60 -10.78 -5.78
C ARG A 210 13.13 -10.93 -4.34
N PRO A 211 13.00 -12.11 -3.70
CA PRO A 211 13.39 -12.32 -2.30
C PRO A 211 14.79 -11.83 -1.95
N GLU A 212 15.74 -11.88 -2.89
CA GLU A 212 17.13 -11.50 -2.69
C GLU A 212 17.32 -9.98 -2.53
N LEU A 213 16.33 -9.18 -2.95
CA LEU A 213 16.35 -7.72 -2.89
C LEU A 213 15.61 -7.15 -1.66
N TRP A 214 15.09 -8.01 -0.79
CA TRP A 214 14.33 -7.57 0.38
C TRP A 214 15.26 -6.96 1.44
N ARG A 215 15.03 -5.69 1.79
CA ARG A 215 15.90 -4.96 2.72
C ARG A 215 15.67 -5.27 4.20
N ASP A 216 14.44 -5.63 4.59
CA ASP A 216 14.06 -5.88 6.00
C ASP A 216 13.33 -7.23 6.16
N HIS A 217 14.09 -8.32 6.11
CA HIS A 217 13.58 -9.69 6.31
C HIS A 217 13.02 -9.95 7.72
N ARG A 218 13.22 -9.05 8.70
CA ARG A 218 12.67 -9.21 10.05
C ARG A 218 11.25 -8.67 10.13
N PHE A 219 10.98 -7.55 9.45
CA PHE A 219 9.65 -6.98 9.40
C PHE A 219 8.74 -7.69 8.40
N PHE A 220 9.24 -8.10 7.24
CA PHE A 220 8.46 -8.82 6.23
C PHE A 220 8.55 -10.33 6.42
N PRO A 221 7.42 -11.06 6.56
CA PRO A 221 7.42 -12.51 6.67
C PRO A 221 8.03 -13.18 5.43
N ARG A 222 8.63 -14.36 5.62
CA ARG A 222 8.99 -15.23 4.49
C ARG A 222 7.72 -15.73 3.77
N GLY A 223 7.82 -15.93 2.46
CA GLY A 223 6.66 -16.20 1.59
C GLY A 223 5.86 -14.92 1.29
N GLY A 224 4.86 -15.00 0.41
CA GLY A 224 4.15 -13.82 -0.09
C GLY A 224 4.99 -12.98 -1.06
N LEU A 225 4.45 -11.83 -1.48
CA LEU A 225 5.12 -10.92 -2.41
C LEU A 225 5.39 -9.58 -1.74
N LEU A 226 6.57 -9.01 -1.98
CA LEU A 226 6.93 -7.67 -1.51
C LEU A 226 6.97 -6.73 -2.71
N GLY A 227 6.07 -5.74 -2.75
CA GLY A 227 6.11 -4.66 -3.73
C GLY A 227 6.81 -3.43 -3.16
N GLN A 228 7.71 -2.81 -3.92
CA GLN A 228 8.11 -1.42 -3.74
C GLN A 228 7.21 -0.56 -4.62
N VAL A 229 6.40 0.29 -4.00
CA VAL A 229 5.48 1.20 -4.66
C VAL A 229 6.06 2.60 -4.59
N THR A 230 6.32 3.20 -5.75
CA THR A 230 6.71 4.61 -5.87
C THR A 230 5.49 5.43 -6.22
N VAL A 231 5.13 6.37 -5.35
CA VAL A 231 4.05 7.34 -5.56
C VAL A 231 4.59 8.76 -5.46
N ASP A 232 3.78 9.74 -5.86
CA ASP A 232 4.07 11.14 -5.56
C ASP A 232 4.31 11.34 -4.04
N PRO A 233 5.47 11.88 -3.63
CA PRO A 233 5.75 12.26 -2.25
C PRO A 233 4.65 13.07 -1.54
N GLU A 234 3.86 13.88 -2.27
CA GLU A 234 2.72 14.64 -1.71
C GLU A 234 1.57 13.74 -1.23
N VAL A 235 1.48 12.48 -1.69
CA VAL A 235 0.42 11.55 -1.27
C VAL A 235 0.54 11.22 0.21
N PHE A 236 1.78 11.00 0.67
CA PHE A 236 2.09 10.58 2.04
C PHE A 236 2.96 11.58 2.82
N ASP A 237 3.22 12.77 2.26
CA ASP A 237 4.15 13.77 2.81
C ASP A 237 5.54 13.16 3.12
N THR A 238 6.12 12.42 2.16
CA THR A 238 7.42 11.73 2.31
C THR A 238 8.56 12.49 1.64
N GLY A 239 9.81 12.16 1.99
CA GLY A 239 11.00 12.66 1.30
C GLY A 239 11.30 11.95 -0.02
N GLY A 240 10.85 10.69 -0.20
CA GLY A 240 11.25 9.84 -1.32
C GLY A 240 10.15 9.02 -2.00
N GLY A 241 8.88 9.11 -1.56
CA GLY A 241 7.73 8.50 -2.24
C GLY A 241 7.65 6.97 -2.20
N SER A 242 8.61 6.29 -1.56
CA SER A 242 8.69 4.83 -1.54
C SER A 242 7.84 4.22 -0.43
N VAL A 243 7.00 3.26 -0.81
CA VAL A 243 6.15 2.47 0.07
C VAL A 243 6.39 1.00 -0.21
N PHE A 244 6.88 0.26 0.77
CA PHE A 244 7.01 -1.19 0.69
C PHE A 244 5.74 -1.84 1.20
N VAL A 245 5.18 -2.78 0.44
CA VAL A 245 3.93 -3.47 0.76
C VAL A 245 4.14 -4.96 0.60
N TRP A 246 3.98 -5.71 1.69
CA TRP A 246 3.99 -7.16 1.67
C TRP A 246 2.55 -7.69 1.58
N PHE A 247 2.30 -8.46 0.54
CA PHE A 247 1.03 -9.11 0.27
C PHE A 247 1.03 -10.54 0.81
N ASP A 248 -0.01 -10.88 1.57
CA ASP A 248 -0.20 -12.25 2.04
C ASP A 248 -0.71 -13.17 0.93
N ALA A 249 -0.88 -14.46 1.24
CA ALA A 249 -1.37 -15.46 0.28
C ALA A 249 -2.77 -15.17 -0.28
N LYS A 250 -3.52 -14.21 0.27
CA LYS A 250 -4.83 -13.76 -0.25
C LYS A 250 -4.72 -12.45 -1.05
N GLY A 251 -3.49 -12.02 -1.38
CA GLY A 251 -3.22 -10.75 -2.05
C GLY A 251 -3.58 -9.52 -1.21
N ARG A 252 -3.72 -9.67 0.12
CA ARG A 252 -4.04 -8.53 1.00
C ARG A 252 -2.74 -7.84 1.41
N PRO A 253 -2.67 -6.50 1.40
CA PRO A 253 -1.52 -5.78 1.91
C PRO A 253 -1.47 -5.94 3.43
N ALA A 254 -0.71 -6.91 3.90
CA ALA A 254 -0.74 -7.37 5.29
C ALA A 254 0.35 -6.70 6.15
N ARG A 255 1.44 -6.23 5.53
CA ARG A 255 2.43 -5.36 6.17
C ARG A 255 2.90 -4.29 5.20
N GLY A 256 3.33 -3.15 5.71
CA GLY A 256 3.96 -2.15 4.87
C GLY A 256 4.87 -1.19 5.63
N ILE A 257 5.75 -0.53 4.88
CA ILE A 257 6.64 0.52 5.34
C ILE A 257 6.50 1.71 4.40
N VAL A 258 6.13 2.87 4.91
CA VAL A 258 6.26 4.15 4.20
C VAL A 258 7.56 4.79 4.67
N GLU A 259 8.54 4.93 3.79
CA GLU A 259 9.85 5.45 4.19
C GLU A 259 9.85 6.98 4.29
N ASN A 260 10.65 7.51 5.22
CA ASN A 260 11.00 8.94 5.26
C ASN A 260 9.80 9.90 5.27
N ILE A 261 8.76 9.62 6.07
CA ILE A 261 7.67 10.59 6.28
C ILE A 261 8.22 11.85 6.95
N ILE A 262 7.95 13.03 6.40
CA ILE A 262 8.51 14.29 6.91
C ILE A 262 8.05 14.53 8.35
N GLY A 263 9.02 14.65 9.27
CA GLY A 263 8.77 14.88 10.71
C GLY A 263 8.40 13.63 11.50
N LEU A 264 8.32 12.48 10.85
CA LEU A 264 8.19 11.17 11.46
C LEU A 264 9.44 10.36 11.06
N GLY A 265 9.56 9.87 9.84
CA GLY A 265 10.55 8.87 9.45
C GLY A 265 9.79 7.64 8.98
N ASP A 266 10.24 6.43 9.33
CA ASP A 266 9.64 5.22 8.78
C ASP A 266 8.32 4.81 9.44
N VAL A 267 7.30 4.86 8.59
CA VAL A 267 5.91 4.41 8.66
C VAL A 267 5.61 2.91 8.69
N ARG A 268 5.61 2.17 9.81
CA ARG A 268 5.32 0.71 9.75
C ARG A 268 3.84 0.39 9.99
N GLY A 269 3.20 -0.34 9.08
CA GLY A 269 1.82 -0.82 9.21
C GLY A 269 1.73 -2.34 9.26
N LYS A 270 0.83 -2.89 10.10
CA LYS A 270 0.51 -4.33 10.17
C LYS A 270 -1.01 -4.52 10.17
N LEU A 271 -1.49 -5.41 9.30
CA LEU A 271 -2.88 -5.84 9.29
C LEU A 271 -3.22 -6.53 10.63
N ARG A 272 -4.32 -6.13 11.24
CA ARG A 272 -4.88 -6.78 12.42
C ARG A 272 -5.46 -8.13 12.00
N ARG A 273 -5.15 -9.15 12.80
CA ARG A 273 -5.76 -10.47 12.67
C ARG A 273 -7.22 -10.43 13.08
#